data_AF-K1ZA74-F1
#
_entry.id   AF-K1ZA74-F1
#
_cell.length_a   1.000
_cell.length_b   1.000
_cell.length_c   1.000
_cell.angle_alpha   90.00
_cell.angle_beta   90.00
_cell.angle_gamma   90.00
#
_symmetry.space_group_name_H-M   'P 1'
#
loop_
_entity.id
_entity.type
_entity.pdbx_description
1 polymer ?
#
loop_
_entity_poly.entity_id
_entity_poly.type
_entity_poly.pdbx_seq_one_letter_code
_entity_poly.pdbx_strand_id
1 'polypeptide(L)'
;MLFIALFWGFSFWVQKKVATYEQSQSESHNRFVWLLVQILIHTAKIDGQITRDEIQTIHRFFQYNLRYNPTQMHWVKELINEAIGATQSLDGLLAEFKSTFAYEPRLILLELVYQILFTKGTVSENELRTPRYIAQFLDISDYDQRTIEAKYRYRSQQGPAAAGHNLA
;
A
#
# COMPACT_ATOMS: atom_id res chain seq x y z
N MET A 1 -6.40 13.70 26.30
CA MET A 1 -5.42 12.64 25.97
C MET A 1 -6.16 11.39 25.51
N LEU A 2 -6.73 11.36 24.30
CA LEU A 2 -7.64 10.27 23.89
C LEU A 2 -7.69 10.06 22.36
N PHE A 3 -6.55 9.98 21.68
CA PHE A 3 -6.52 9.73 20.21
C PHE A 3 -5.29 8.93 19.74
N ILE A 4 -4.98 7.80 20.40
CA ILE A 4 -3.95 6.84 19.92
C ILE A 4 -4.60 5.53 19.43
N ALA A 5 -5.87 5.28 19.76
CA ALA A 5 -6.52 3.99 19.50
C ALA A 5 -6.83 3.69 18.01
N LEU A 6 -6.98 4.72 17.17
CA LEU A 6 -7.32 4.51 15.74
C LEU A 6 -6.08 4.24 14.86
N PHE A 7 -4.87 4.50 15.35
CA PHE A 7 -3.63 4.14 14.66
C PHE A 7 -3.25 2.67 14.86
N TRP A 8 -3.68 2.07 15.98
CA TRP A 8 -3.29 0.72 16.37
C TRP A 8 -4.20 -0.38 15.81
N GLY A 9 -5.51 -0.16 15.65
CA GLY A 9 -6.43 -1.24 15.28
C GLY A 9 -6.04 -1.98 13.99
N PHE A 10 -5.70 -1.24 12.93
CA PHE A 10 -5.37 -1.82 11.62
C PHE A 10 -3.86 -2.11 11.44
N SER A 11 -2.97 -1.30 11.99
CA SER A 11 -1.52 -1.59 12.00
C SER A 11 -1.22 -2.87 12.80
N PHE A 12 -1.89 -3.05 13.96
CA PHE A 12 -1.80 -4.27 14.76
C PHE A 12 -2.51 -5.46 14.08
N TRP A 13 -3.61 -5.23 13.36
CA TRP A 13 -4.31 -6.27 12.57
C TRP A 13 -3.46 -6.77 11.39
N VAL A 14 -2.85 -5.85 10.62
CA VAL A 14 -1.89 -6.18 9.56
C VAL A 14 -0.69 -6.91 10.16
N GLN A 15 -0.06 -6.40 11.22
CA GLN A 15 1.08 -7.06 11.87
C GLN A 15 0.76 -8.48 12.36
N LYS A 16 -0.40 -8.70 12.98
CA LYS A 16 -0.80 -10.01 13.51
C LYS A 16 -1.08 -11.04 12.40
N LYS A 17 -1.66 -10.60 11.27
CA LYS A 17 -1.98 -11.46 10.12
C LYS A 17 -0.76 -11.69 9.21
N VAL A 18 0.04 -10.65 8.98
CA VAL A 18 1.34 -10.73 8.30
C VAL A 18 2.25 -11.74 8.99
N ALA A 19 2.32 -11.73 10.32
CA ALA A 19 3.12 -12.70 11.07
C ALA A 19 2.71 -14.16 10.79
N THR A 20 1.45 -14.41 10.44
CA THR A 20 0.96 -15.74 10.01
C THR A 20 1.45 -16.10 8.61
N TYR A 21 1.68 -15.11 7.73
CA TYR A 21 2.20 -15.30 6.37
C TYR A 21 3.74 -15.30 6.29
N GLU A 22 4.42 -14.56 7.16
CA GLU A 22 5.89 -14.54 7.31
C GLU A 22 6.46 -15.90 7.73
N GLN A 23 5.68 -16.70 8.46
CA GLN A 23 6.12 -18.03 8.91
C GLN A 23 6.12 -19.09 7.81
N SER A 24 5.49 -18.83 6.67
CA SER A 24 5.60 -19.73 5.51
C SER A 24 6.78 -19.29 4.63
N GLN A 25 7.93 -19.97 4.74
CA GLN A 25 8.99 -19.91 3.73
C GLN A 25 8.57 -20.65 2.45
N SER A 26 7.41 -20.28 1.88
CA SER A 26 6.77 -21.00 0.79
C SER A 26 6.67 -20.16 -0.48
N GLU A 27 6.56 -20.83 -1.61
CA GLU A 27 6.31 -20.25 -2.92
C GLU A 27 5.14 -19.24 -2.90
N SER A 28 4.11 -19.49 -2.09
CA SER A 28 2.95 -18.61 -1.90
C SER A 28 3.33 -17.25 -1.30
N HIS A 29 4.21 -17.23 -0.29
CA HIS A 29 4.71 -15.96 0.27
C HIS A 29 5.51 -15.18 -0.76
N ASN A 30 6.38 -15.86 -1.51
CA ASN A 30 7.17 -15.20 -2.53
C ASN A 30 6.29 -14.62 -3.65
N ARG A 31 5.25 -15.37 -4.04
CA ARG A 31 4.28 -14.91 -5.03
C ARG A 31 3.45 -13.72 -4.55
N PHE A 32 3.05 -13.72 -3.27
CA PHE A 32 2.36 -12.60 -2.65
C PHE A 32 3.19 -11.33 -2.75
N VAL A 33 4.45 -11.38 -2.33
CA VAL A 33 5.34 -10.23 -2.30
C VAL A 33 5.65 -9.74 -3.72
N TRP A 34 5.89 -10.67 -4.65
CA TRP A 34 6.10 -10.33 -6.05
C TRP A 34 4.88 -9.60 -6.63
N LEU A 35 3.67 -10.16 -6.50
CA LEU A 35 2.45 -9.52 -7.02
C LEU A 35 2.19 -8.17 -6.32
N LEU A 36 2.41 -8.11 -5.02
CA LEU A 36 2.25 -6.88 -4.23
C LEU A 36 3.17 -5.78 -4.77
N VAL A 37 4.46 -6.05 -4.95
CA VAL A 37 5.42 -5.06 -5.48
C VAL A 37 5.05 -4.64 -6.90
N GLN A 38 4.70 -5.59 -7.77
CA GLN A 38 4.30 -5.29 -9.16
C GLN A 38 3.10 -4.33 -9.20
N ILE A 39 2.04 -4.61 -8.43
CA ILE A 39 0.83 -3.77 -8.39
C ILE A 39 1.13 -2.39 -7.81
N LEU A 40 1.94 -2.30 -6.75
CA LEU A 40 2.30 -1.03 -6.13
C LEU A 40 3.12 -0.14 -7.06
N ILE A 41 4.05 -0.72 -7.82
CA ILE A 41 4.85 0.00 -8.81
C ILE A 41 4.00 0.43 -10.01
N HIS A 42 3.09 -0.42 -10.48
CA HIS A 42 2.10 -0.02 -11.49
C HIS A 42 1.25 1.16 -11.03
N THR A 43 0.83 1.14 -9.76
CA THR A 43 0.04 2.23 -9.17
C THR A 43 0.84 3.52 -9.07
N ALA A 44 2.09 3.45 -8.60
CA ALA A 44 2.96 4.62 -8.48
C ALA A 44 3.31 5.26 -9.84
N LYS A 45 3.18 4.51 -10.95
CA LYS A 45 3.48 4.98 -12.31
C LYS A 45 2.29 5.67 -13.01
N ILE A 46 1.12 5.77 -12.37
CA ILE A 46 -0.12 6.24 -13.01
C ILE A 46 -0.01 7.67 -13.52
N ASP A 47 0.71 8.54 -12.82
CA ASP A 47 0.98 9.92 -13.25
C ASP A 47 2.23 10.05 -14.15
N GLY A 48 2.79 8.91 -14.58
CA GLY A 48 3.90 8.82 -15.51
C GLY A 48 5.28 8.83 -14.86
N GLN A 49 5.40 9.09 -13.54
CA GLN A 49 6.69 9.10 -12.84
C GLN A 49 6.60 8.56 -11.42
N ILE A 50 7.45 7.59 -11.13
CA ILE A 50 7.60 7.05 -9.77
C ILE A 50 8.58 7.95 -9.00
N THR A 51 8.11 8.47 -7.87
CA THR A 51 8.88 9.34 -6.99
C THR A 51 9.66 8.55 -5.94
N ARG A 52 10.68 9.21 -5.38
CA ARG A 52 11.47 8.64 -4.27
C ARG A 52 10.62 8.35 -3.04
N ASP A 53 9.61 9.18 -2.75
CA ASP A 53 8.76 9.02 -1.57
C ASP A 53 7.82 7.82 -1.68
N GLU A 54 7.38 7.48 -2.88
CA GLU A 54 6.60 6.27 -3.17
C GLU A 54 7.46 5.02 -2.97
N ILE A 55 8.67 5.01 -3.55
CA ILE A 55 9.63 3.91 -3.33
C ILE A 55 9.96 3.77 -1.85
N GLN A 56 10.24 4.87 -1.15
CA GLN A 56 10.55 4.84 0.27
C GLN A 56 9.36 4.32 1.10
N THR A 57 8.13 4.61 0.68
CA THR A 57 6.91 4.09 1.31
C THR A 57 6.80 2.57 1.18
N ILE A 58 7.06 2.02 -0.02
CA ILE A 58 7.15 0.57 -0.23
C ILE A 58 8.23 -0.03 0.68
N HIS A 59 9.44 0.53 0.67
CA HIS A 59 10.55 0.07 1.50
C HIS A 59 10.20 0.04 3.00
N ARG A 60 9.61 1.12 3.51
CA ARG A 60 9.22 1.23 4.93
C ARG A 60 8.21 0.16 5.32
N PHE A 61 7.26 -0.17 4.43
CA PHE A 61 6.31 -1.23 4.70
C PHE A 61 7.01 -2.58 4.87
N PHE A 62 7.84 -2.98 3.91
CA PHE A 62 8.55 -4.26 4.00
C PHE A 62 9.47 -4.31 5.22
N GLN A 63 10.20 -3.22 5.49
CA GLN A 63 11.15 -3.17 6.61
C GLN A 63 10.46 -3.15 7.98
N TYR A 64 9.40 -2.35 8.17
CA TYR A 64 8.83 -2.11 9.50
C TYR A 64 7.54 -2.88 9.75
N ASN A 65 6.71 -3.08 8.73
CA ASN A 65 5.44 -3.81 8.86
C ASN A 65 5.63 -5.31 8.66
N LEU A 66 6.45 -5.72 7.67
CA LEU A 66 6.81 -7.13 7.45
C LEU A 66 8.14 -7.54 8.09
N ARG A 67 8.78 -6.63 8.84
CA ARG A 67 10.04 -6.90 9.58
C ARG A 67 11.14 -7.56 8.74
N TYR A 68 11.21 -7.23 7.45
CA TYR A 68 12.20 -7.82 6.56
C TYR A 68 13.62 -7.48 6.98
N ASN A 69 14.47 -8.51 7.01
CA ASN A 69 15.89 -8.36 7.26
C ASN A 69 16.62 -7.78 6.03
N PRO A 70 17.91 -7.40 6.15
CA PRO A 70 18.66 -6.80 5.04
C PRO A 70 18.68 -7.62 3.74
N THR A 71 18.73 -8.95 3.83
CA THR A 71 18.72 -9.84 2.66
C THR A 71 17.36 -9.81 1.97
N GLN A 72 16.27 -9.92 2.72
CA GLN A 72 14.91 -9.82 2.16
C GLN A 72 14.66 -8.43 1.56
N MET A 73 15.22 -7.38 2.19
CA MET A 73 15.16 -6.02 1.64
C MET A 73 15.96 -5.86 0.34
N HIS A 74 17.03 -6.63 0.14
CA HIS A 74 17.71 -6.67 -1.15
C HIS A 74 16.80 -7.27 -2.22
N TRP A 75 16.14 -8.38 -1.92
CA TRP A 75 15.19 -8.99 -2.84
C TRP A 75 14.02 -8.05 -3.20
N VAL A 76 13.46 -7.32 -2.24
CA VAL A 76 12.43 -6.29 -2.51
C VAL A 76 12.93 -5.22 -3.48
N LYS A 77 14.19 -4.78 -3.38
CA LYS A 77 14.77 -3.83 -4.34
C LYS A 77 14.85 -4.41 -5.75
N GLU A 78 15.19 -5.68 -5.88
CA GLU A 78 15.23 -6.37 -7.17
C GLU A 78 13.83 -6.43 -7.79
N LEU A 79 12.82 -6.78 -6.99
CA LEU A 79 11.42 -6.78 -7.43
C LEU A 79 10.94 -5.41 -7.90
N ILE A 80 11.31 -4.34 -7.18
CA ILE A 80 10.99 -2.97 -7.58
C ILE A 80 11.62 -2.65 -8.94
N ASN A 81 12.91 -2.96 -9.11
CA ASN A 81 13.62 -2.70 -10.36
C ASN A 81 13.02 -3.47 -11.53
N GLU A 82 12.65 -4.74 -11.32
CA GLU A 82 11.94 -5.58 -12.29
C GLU A 82 10.59 -4.95 -12.67
N ALA A 83 9.79 -4.55 -11.68
CA ALA A 83 8.46 -3.99 -11.88
C ALA A 83 8.47 -2.65 -12.65
N ILE A 84 9.50 -1.82 -12.49
CA ILE A 84 9.60 -0.53 -13.20
C ILE A 84 9.63 -0.74 -14.73
N GLY A 85 10.29 -1.80 -15.18
CA GLY A 85 10.43 -2.18 -16.59
C GLY A 85 9.38 -3.18 -17.09
N ALA A 86 8.50 -3.66 -16.22
CA ALA A 86 7.49 -4.66 -16.58
C ALA A 86 6.42 -4.08 -17.53
N THR A 87 5.94 -4.94 -18.43
CA THR A 87 4.89 -4.62 -19.42
C THR A 87 3.56 -5.29 -19.10
N GLN A 88 3.47 -6.00 -17.98
CA GLN A 88 2.24 -6.66 -17.56
C GLN A 88 1.15 -5.62 -17.29
N SER A 89 -0.11 -5.98 -17.52
CA SER A 89 -1.22 -5.09 -17.21
C SER A 89 -1.57 -5.15 -15.73
N LEU A 90 -2.02 -4.02 -15.18
CA LEU A 90 -2.56 -3.98 -13.82
C LEU A 90 -3.70 -5.00 -13.65
N ASP A 91 -4.60 -5.12 -14.62
CA ASP A 91 -5.72 -6.06 -14.57
C ASP A 91 -5.26 -7.52 -14.48
N GLY A 92 -4.19 -7.89 -15.20
CA GLY A 92 -3.63 -9.24 -15.12
C GLY A 92 -3.06 -9.54 -13.74
N LEU A 93 -2.33 -8.60 -13.16
CA LEU A 93 -1.80 -8.70 -11.81
C LEU A 93 -2.91 -8.79 -10.75
N LEU A 94 -3.96 -7.97 -10.90
CA LEU A 94 -5.10 -7.97 -9.98
C LEU A 94 -5.93 -9.26 -10.09
N ALA A 95 -6.13 -9.78 -11.30
CA ALA A 95 -6.83 -11.05 -11.53
C ALA A 95 -6.11 -12.20 -10.83
N GLU A 96 -4.79 -12.27 -10.98
CA GLU A 96 -3.99 -13.28 -10.32
C GLU A 96 -3.97 -13.11 -8.80
N PHE A 97 -3.80 -11.87 -8.32
CA PHE A 97 -3.82 -11.60 -6.89
C PHE A 97 -5.16 -12.02 -6.26
N LYS A 98 -6.27 -11.72 -6.93
CA LYS A 98 -7.63 -12.09 -6.49
C LYS A 98 -7.84 -13.60 -6.48
N SER A 99 -7.37 -14.32 -7.51
CA SER A 99 -7.55 -15.78 -7.59
C SER A 99 -6.65 -16.54 -6.61
N THR A 100 -5.49 -15.98 -6.28
CA THR A 100 -4.48 -16.63 -5.45
C THR A 100 -4.71 -16.37 -3.96
N PHE A 101 -5.17 -15.18 -3.59
CA PHE A 101 -5.24 -14.77 -2.19
C PHE A 101 -6.66 -14.53 -1.69
N ALA A 102 -6.85 -14.85 -0.41
CA ALA A 102 -8.08 -14.58 0.35
C ALA A 102 -8.34 -13.08 0.50
N TYR A 103 -9.43 -12.73 1.18
CA TYR A 103 -9.88 -11.36 1.34
C TYR A 103 -8.88 -10.47 2.09
N GLU A 104 -8.25 -10.96 3.15
CA GLU A 104 -7.36 -10.14 3.99
C GLU A 104 -6.11 -9.63 3.27
N PRO A 105 -5.37 -10.43 2.48
CA PRO A 105 -4.30 -9.94 1.62
C PRO A 105 -4.73 -8.80 0.66
N ARG A 106 -5.99 -8.80 0.20
CA ARG A 106 -6.52 -7.75 -0.69
C ARG A 106 -6.67 -6.42 0.05
N LEU A 107 -7.07 -6.46 1.32
CA LEU A 107 -7.11 -5.27 2.18
C LEU A 107 -5.70 -4.69 2.41
N ILE A 108 -4.68 -5.54 2.57
CA ILE A 108 -3.28 -5.10 2.73
C ILE A 108 -2.81 -4.38 1.45
N LEU A 109 -3.10 -4.95 0.28
CA LEU A 109 -2.78 -4.32 -0.99
C LEU A 109 -3.47 -2.96 -1.12
N LEU A 110 -4.77 -2.87 -0.85
CA LEU A 110 -5.52 -1.62 -0.97
C LEU A 110 -4.98 -0.53 -0.03
N GLU A 111 -4.67 -0.90 1.22
CA GLU A 111 -4.04 -0.02 2.19
C GLU A 111 -2.77 0.62 1.65
N LEU A 112 -1.88 -0.19 1.06
CA LEU A 112 -0.61 0.27 0.53
C LEU A 112 -0.76 1.15 -0.70
N VAL A 113 -1.71 0.83 -1.58
CA VAL A 113 -2.06 1.66 -2.73
C VAL A 113 -2.45 3.06 -2.26
N TYR A 114 -3.31 3.18 -1.24
CA TYR A 114 -3.65 4.49 -0.67
C TYR A 114 -2.43 5.15 0.02
N GLN A 115 -1.59 4.39 0.72
CA GLN A 115 -0.40 4.94 1.35
C GLN A 115 0.57 5.58 0.35
N ILE A 116 0.79 4.92 -0.80
CA ILE A 116 1.60 5.42 -1.90
C ILE A 116 0.97 6.67 -2.49
N LEU A 117 -0.32 6.62 -2.80
CA LEU A 117 -1.01 7.72 -3.46
C LEU A 117 -0.96 9.02 -2.64
N PHE A 118 -1.07 8.91 -1.32
CA PHE A 118 -1.06 10.07 -0.41
C PHE A 118 0.34 10.53 0.00
N THR A 119 1.42 10.04 -0.63
CA THR A 119 2.78 10.57 -0.44
C THR A 119 2.96 11.96 -1.08
N LYS A 120 2.25 12.25 -2.17
CA LYS A 120 2.37 13.46 -2.99
C LYS A 120 1.57 14.68 -2.48
N GLY A 121 1.00 14.60 -1.27
CA GLY A 121 0.21 15.68 -0.67
C GLY A 121 -1.29 15.55 -0.96
N THR A 122 -1.92 16.57 -1.54
CA THR A 122 -3.35 16.56 -1.84
C THR A 122 -3.65 15.69 -3.06
N VAL A 123 -4.43 14.63 -2.87
CA VAL A 123 -4.85 13.70 -3.93
C VAL A 123 -6.18 14.16 -4.53
N SER A 124 -6.24 14.28 -5.85
CA SER A 124 -7.44 14.63 -6.60
C SER A 124 -8.45 13.47 -6.73
N GLU A 125 -9.72 13.78 -7.02
CA GLU A 125 -10.72 12.73 -7.30
C GLU A 125 -10.38 11.87 -8.51
N ASN A 126 -9.59 12.40 -9.46
CA ASN A 126 -9.13 11.62 -10.61
C ASN A 126 -8.11 10.55 -10.20
N GLU A 127 -7.16 10.92 -9.35
CA GLU A 127 -6.16 10.00 -8.79
C GLU A 127 -6.80 8.91 -7.92
N LEU A 128 -7.91 9.23 -7.26
CA LEU A 128 -8.67 8.25 -6.47
C LEU A 128 -9.42 7.22 -7.32
N ARG A 129 -9.53 7.38 -8.65
CA ARG A 129 -10.20 6.40 -9.50
C ARG A 129 -9.51 5.05 -9.45
N THR A 130 -8.18 5.02 -9.44
CA THR A 130 -7.41 3.78 -9.46
C THR A 130 -7.52 2.95 -8.17
N PRO A 131 -7.29 3.49 -6.95
CA PRO A 131 -7.50 2.69 -5.74
C PRO A 131 -8.94 2.20 -5.59
N ARG A 132 -9.92 3.00 -6.01
CA ARG A 132 -11.34 2.58 -6.02
C ARG A 132 -11.59 1.44 -7.01
N TYR A 133 -11.01 1.54 -8.21
CA TYR A 133 -11.04 0.47 -9.20
C TYR A 133 -10.39 -0.81 -8.67
N ILE A 134 -9.20 -0.72 -8.05
CA ILE A 134 -8.52 -1.86 -7.42
C ILE A 134 -9.42 -2.51 -6.37
N ALA A 135 -10.05 -1.71 -5.51
CA ALA A 135 -10.95 -2.22 -4.48
C ALA A 135 -12.13 -2.99 -5.10
N GLN A 136 -12.80 -2.41 -6.09
CA GLN A 136 -13.90 -3.03 -6.80
C GLN A 136 -13.44 -4.33 -7.49
N PHE A 137 -12.30 -4.30 -8.18
CA PHE A 137 -11.78 -5.46 -8.90
C PHE A 137 -11.50 -6.64 -7.95
N LEU A 138 -10.94 -6.34 -6.77
CA LEU A 138 -10.58 -7.34 -5.76
C LEU A 138 -11.78 -7.83 -4.90
N ASP A 139 -13.01 -7.40 -5.22
CA ASP A 139 -14.23 -7.62 -4.44
C ASP A 139 -14.12 -7.14 -2.99
N ILE A 140 -13.39 -6.03 -2.75
CA ILE A 140 -13.35 -5.40 -1.43
C ILE A 140 -14.67 -4.67 -1.19
N SER A 141 -15.26 -4.86 -0.01
CA SER A 141 -16.54 -4.23 0.34
C SER A 141 -16.45 -2.70 0.30
N ASP A 142 -17.54 -2.05 -0.12
CA ASP A 142 -17.64 -0.59 -0.09
C ASP A 142 -17.36 -0.01 1.30
N TYR A 143 -17.74 -0.73 2.35
CA TYR A 143 -17.50 -0.33 3.73
C TYR A 143 -15.99 -0.28 4.05
N ASP A 144 -15.26 -1.36 3.73
CA ASP A 144 -13.81 -1.43 3.98
C ASP A 144 -13.05 -0.42 3.12
N GLN A 145 -13.41 -0.31 1.84
CA GLN A 145 -12.84 0.66 0.92
C GLN A 145 -13.01 2.09 1.45
N ARG A 146 -14.23 2.49 1.82
CA ARG A 146 -14.50 3.83 2.37
C ARG A 146 -13.78 4.08 3.68
N THR A 147 -13.70 3.06 4.55
CA THR A 147 -12.99 3.14 5.83
C THR A 147 -11.50 3.40 5.62
N ILE A 148 -10.87 2.68 4.69
CA ILE A 148 -9.47 2.87 4.32
C ILE A 148 -9.26 4.24 3.68
N GLU A 149 -10.07 4.62 2.68
CA GLU A 149 -9.95 5.91 1.99
C GLU A 149 -10.07 7.10 2.96
N ALA A 150 -11.07 7.06 3.86
CA ALA A 150 -11.31 8.12 4.82
C ALA A 150 -10.09 8.37 5.72
N LYS A 151 -9.44 7.29 6.20
CA LYS A 151 -8.23 7.38 7.02
C LYS A 151 -7.12 8.21 6.35
N TYR A 152 -6.94 8.04 5.03
CA TYR A 152 -5.91 8.76 4.28
C TYR A 152 -6.33 10.21 3.96
N ARG A 153 -7.60 10.44 3.60
CA ARG A 153 -8.13 11.79 3.39
C ARG A 153 -8.03 12.67 4.62
N TYR A 154 -8.36 12.15 5.81
CA TYR A 154 -8.24 12.91 7.05
C TYR A 154 -6.78 13.25 7.39
N ARG A 155 -5.84 12.36 7.07
CA ARG A 155 -4.41 12.61 7.30
C ARG A 155 -3.86 13.72 6.41
N SER A 156 -4.22 13.74 5.12
CA SER A 156 -3.74 14.78 4.20
C SER A 156 -4.30 16.16 4.53
N GLN A 157 -5.50 16.24 5.11
CA GLN A 157 -6.12 17.50 5.53
C GLN A 157 -5.49 18.11 6.81
N GLN A 158 -4.75 17.32 7.61
CA GLN A 158 -4.13 17.77 8.87
C GLN A 158 -2.65 18.17 8.74
N GLY A 159 -2.03 18.07 7.56
CA GLY A 159 -0.67 18.55 7.30
C GLY A 159 -0.62 19.89 6.54
N PRO A 160 0.49 20.64 6.62
CA PRO A 160 0.86 21.56 7.69
C PRO A 160 0.02 22.86 7.67
N ALA A 161 -1.17 22.85 8.29
CA ALA A 161 -1.92 24.10 8.58
C ALA A 161 -1.65 24.65 9.99
N ALA A 162 -0.76 24.01 10.78
CA ALA A 162 -0.50 24.35 12.18
C ALA A 162 0.88 24.99 12.45
N ALA A 163 1.64 25.35 11.40
CA ALA A 163 2.99 25.93 11.53
C ALA A 163 3.10 27.37 11.00
N GLY A 164 1.98 28.11 10.92
CA GLY A 164 1.92 29.45 10.34
C GLY A 164 0.97 30.38 11.08
N HIS A 165 1.00 30.38 12.42
CA HIS A 165 0.35 31.43 13.20
C HIS A 165 1.03 31.61 14.54
N ASN A 166 2.22 32.20 14.52
CA ASN A 166 2.76 33.04 15.58
C ASN A 166 4.08 33.61 15.10
N LEU A 167 4.14 34.95 15.05
CA LEU A 167 5.27 35.87 15.24
C LEU A 167 4.94 37.14 14.45
N ALA A 168 4.05 37.94 15.04
CA ALA A 168 4.02 39.39 14.90
C ALA A 168 4.48 39.97 16.24
#